data_AF-A0A109XUX2-F1
#
_entry.id   AF-A0A109XUX2-F1
#
_cell.length_a   1.000
_cell.length_b   1.000
_cell.length_c   1.000
_cell.angle_alpha   90.00
_cell.angle_beta   90.00
_cell.angle_gamma   90.00
#
_symmetry.space_group_name_H-M   'P 1'
#
loop_
_entity.id
_entity.type
_entity.pdbx_description
1 polymer ?
#
loop_
_entity_poly.entity_id
_entity_poly.type
_entity_poly.pdbx_seq_one_letter_code
_entity_poly.pdbx_strand_id
1 'polypeptide(L)'
;MSHTLGALPFIAATANTLRRHGRAMLAAAPWSLAAFVLSLPFAILAASLYWIQGGVFLLLALVNLIAFSRMTFAWHRVIAGEGARAAPVQGGTPQAWHLVMLGGLVIVVAALARVTGDLPYVLYMVLNAPPTALFFAALILVVLAIWLPVLYVLATLAPALPRAAVTGAAGFRGIRGEAVYPRWPLMLALGMLVSAGGLAHNKLFEYLGYATREGLAWVAVYLALFIVLTFVAGAMVSVAYRVRS
;
A
#
# COMPACT_ATOMS: atom_id res chain seq x y z
N MET A 1 30.15 -5.47 -12.88
CA MET A 1 28.93 -5.63 -13.69
C MET A 1 27.83 -6.19 -12.78
N SER A 2 26.86 -5.37 -12.37
CA SER A 2 25.76 -5.84 -11.53
C SER A 2 24.74 -6.59 -12.39
N HIS A 3 24.66 -7.91 -12.24
CA HIS A 3 23.58 -8.69 -12.86
C HIS A 3 22.26 -8.33 -12.18
N THR A 4 21.47 -7.44 -12.78
CA THR A 4 20.06 -7.27 -12.42
C THR A 4 19.33 -8.56 -12.76
N LEU A 5 18.80 -9.24 -11.75
CA LEU A 5 17.96 -10.42 -11.92
C LEU A 5 16.67 -10.02 -12.64
N GLY A 6 16.19 -10.84 -13.58
CA GLY A 6 14.94 -10.57 -14.29
C GLY A 6 13.72 -10.50 -13.36
N ALA A 7 12.60 -10.01 -13.90
CA ALA A 7 11.35 -9.90 -13.15
C ALA A 7 10.74 -11.26 -12.75
N LEU A 8 10.91 -12.29 -13.58
CA LEU A 8 10.43 -13.66 -13.29
C LEU A 8 11.07 -14.23 -12.01
N PRO A 9 12.40 -14.17 -11.82
CA PRO A 9 13.04 -14.48 -10.55
C PRO A 9 12.48 -13.72 -9.34
N PHE A 10 12.14 -12.44 -9.48
CA PHE A 10 11.58 -11.64 -8.40
C PHE A 10 10.17 -12.10 -7.99
N ILE A 11 9.32 -12.38 -8.99
CA ILE A 11 7.96 -12.90 -8.76
C ILE A 11 8.04 -14.30 -8.14
N ALA A 12 8.92 -15.15 -8.64
CA ALA A 12 9.14 -16.50 -8.10
C ALA A 12 9.64 -16.47 -6.65
N ALA A 13 10.59 -15.59 -6.34
CA ALA A 13 11.08 -15.39 -4.97
C ALA A 13 9.96 -14.89 -4.04
N THR A 14 9.13 -13.97 -4.50
CA THR A 14 7.96 -13.48 -3.76
C THR A 14 6.96 -14.61 -3.48
N ALA A 15 6.62 -15.41 -4.50
CA ALA A 15 5.71 -16.55 -4.36
C ALA A 15 6.27 -17.60 -3.38
N ASN A 16 7.57 -17.88 -3.43
CA ASN A 16 8.23 -18.79 -2.48
C ASN A 16 8.21 -18.25 -1.05
N THR A 17 8.45 -16.95 -0.85
CA THR A 17 8.34 -16.32 0.47
C THR A 17 6.92 -16.42 1.02
N LEU A 18 5.90 -16.14 0.19
CA LEU A 18 4.50 -16.29 0.59
C LEU A 18 4.14 -17.75 0.92
N ARG A 19 4.61 -18.72 0.14
CA ARG A 19 4.37 -20.15 0.42
C ARG A 19 5.01 -20.60 1.73
N ARG A 20 6.26 -20.18 1.99
CA ARG A 20 7.02 -20.59 3.19
C ARG A 20 6.57 -19.85 4.45
N HIS A 21 6.30 -18.55 4.35
CA HIS A 21 6.10 -17.68 5.50
C HIS A 21 4.67 -17.16 5.65
N GLY A 22 3.76 -17.40 4.69
CA GLY A 22 2.41 -16.84 4.73
C GLY A 22 1.64 -17.17 6.01
N ARG A 23 1.73 -18.42 6.49
CA ARG A 23 1.12 -18.83 7.78
C ARG A 23 1.77 -18.13 8.97
N ALA A 24 3.09 -18.01 8.99
CA ALA A 24 3.82 -17.33 10.05
C ALA A 24 3.53 -15.82 10.06
N MET A 25 3.39 -15.19 8.89
CA MET A 25 2.99 -13.79 8.75
C MET A 25 1.58 -13.57 9.32
N LEU A 26 0.61 -14.42 8.96
CA LEU A 26 -0.75 -14.35 9.53
C LEU A 26 -0.75 -14.53 11.05
N ALA A 27 0.07 -15.43 11.58
CA ALA A 27 0.19 -15.70 13.01
C ALA A 27 1.00 -14.64 13.79
N ALA A 28 1.81 -13.82 13.13
CA ALA A 28 2.71 -12.87 13.80
C ALA A 28 1.97 -11.67 14.42
N ALA A 29 0.82 -11.28 13.87
CA ALA A 29 0.04 -10.15 14.37
C ALA A 29 -1.47 -10.33 14.11
N PRO A 30 -2.12 -11.38 14.64
CA PRO A 30 -3.51 -11.73 14.31
C PRO A 30 -4.49 -10.62 14.73
N TRP A 31 -4.26 -9.99 15.89
CA TRP A 31 -5.10 -8.89 16.36
C TRP A 31 -4.94 -7.62 15.54
N SER A 32 -3.73 -7.32 15.06
CA SER A 32 -3.50 -6.17 14.17
C SER A 32 -4.09 -6.43 12.78
N LEU A 33 -4.04 -7.68 12.30
CA LEU A 33 -4.75 -8.09 11.08
C LEU A 33 -6.25 -7.92 11.22
N ALA A 34 -6.85 -8.41 12.31
CA ALA A 34 -8.27 -8.25 12.56
C ALA A 34 -8.67 -6.77 12.65
N ALA A 35 -7.92 -5.97 13.41
CA ALA A 35 -8.15 -4.53 13.51
C ALA A 35 -8.02 -3.84 12.15
N PHE A 36 -7.03 -4.20 11.33
CA PHE A 36 -6.86 -3.68 9.97
C PHE A 36 -8.05 -4.02 9.09
N VAL A 37 -8.46 -5.29 9.01
CA VAL A 37 -9.58 -5.72 8.17
C VAL A 37 -10.89 -5.04 8.57
N LEU A 38 -11.17 -4.95 9.88
CA LEU A 38 -12.39 -4.33 10.39
C LEU A 38 -12.45 -2.81 10.18
N SER A 39 -11.30 -2.14 10.26
CA SER A 39 -11.22 -0.67 10.11
C SER A 39 -10.98 -0.21 8.66
N LEU A 40 -10.60 -1.12 7.75
CA LEU A 40 -10.28 -0.83 6.36
C LEU A 40 -11.39 -0.07 5.59
N PRO A 41 -12.68 -0.48 5.62
CA PRO A 41 -13.72 0.25 4.89
C PRO A 41 -13.86 1.70 5.37
N PHE A 42 -13.72 1.94 6.67
CA PHE A 42 -13.78 3.28 7.25
C PHE A 42 -12.54 4.12 6.91
N ALA A 43 -11.37 3.49 6.89
CA ALA A 43 -10.13 4.14 6.47
C ALA A 43 -10.18 4.60 5.02
N ILE A 44 -10.78 3.79 4.13
CA ILE A 44 -11.00 4.14 2.73
C ILE A 44 -12.01 5.29 2.60
N LEU A 45 -13.06 5.33 3.44
CA LEU A 45 -14.03 6.43 3.46
C LEU A 45 -13.48 7.71 4.06
N ALA A 46 -12.50 7.64 4.97
CA ALA A 46 -11.90 8.83 5.57
C ALA A 46 -11.32 9.80 4.51
N ALA A 47 -10.98 9.30 3.31
CA ALA A 47 -10.55 10.13 2.20
C ALA A 47 -11.63 11.10 1.66
N SER A 48 -12.93 10.86 1.89
CA SER A 48 -14.00 11.74 1.38
C SER A 48 -14.37 12.90 2.31
N LEU A 49 -13.83 12.95 3.54
CA LEU A 49 -13.92 14.04 4.52
C LEU A 49 -15.26 14.84 4.55
N TYR A 50 -16.42 14.16 4.49
CA TYR A 50 -17.71 14.82 4.68
C TYR A 50 -17.96 15.13 6.16
N TRP A 51 -18.39 16.37 6.44
CA TRP A 51 -18.23 17.11 7.70
C TRP A 51 -18.88 16.53 8.96
N ILE A 52 -19.86 15.61 8.85
CA ILE A 52 -20.64 15.13 10.01
C ILE A 52 -20.13 13.78 10.55
N GLN A 53 -19.53 12.93 9.71
CA GLN A 53 -19.01 11.61 10.11
C GLN A 53 -17.46 11.53 10.06
N GLY A 54 -16.81 12.60 9.60
CA GLY A 54 -15.36 12.64 9.36
C GLY A 54 -14.50 12.30 10.60
N GLY A 55 -14.93 12.69 11.80
CA GLY A 55 -14.16 12.43 13.03
C GLY A 55 -14.02 10.94 13.37
N VAL A 56 -15.12 10.17 13.26
CA VAL A 56 -15.13 8.73 13.54
C VAL A 56 -14.36 7.96 12.46
N PHE A 57 -14.54 8.33 11.18
CA PHE A 57 -13.78 7.71 10.10
C PHE A 57 -12.30 8.02 10.17
N LEU A 58 -11.92 9.24 10.56
CA LEU A 58 -10.53 9.61 10.80
C LEU A 58 -9.93 8.80 11.95
N LEU A 59 -10.66 8.64 13.06
CA LEU A 59 -10.21 7.81 14.17
C LEU A 59 -10.01 6.35 13.74
N LEU A 60 -10.96 5.79 12.99
CA LEU A 60 -10.86 4.44 12.45
C LEU A 60 -9.74 4.31 11.41
N ALA A 61 -9.46 5.35 10.63
CA ALA A 61 -8.32 5.41 9.72
C ALA A 61 -6.99 5.43 10.47
N LEU A 62 -6.91 6.15 11.59
CA LEU A 62 -5.73 6.12 12.47
C LEU A 62 -5.55 4.73 13.09
N VAL A 63 -6.62 4.11 13.57
CA VAL A 63 -6.59 2.72 14.06
C VAL A 63 -6.12 1.77 12.96
N ASN A 64 -6.64 1.93 11.74
CA ASN A 64 -6.23 1.13 10.58
C ASN A 64 -4.74 1.30 10.27
N LEU A 65 -4.24 2.54 10.28
CA LEU A 65 -2.84 2.86 10.03
C LEU A 65 -1.92 2.30 11.11
N ILE A 66 -2.30 2.41 12.38
CA ILE A 66 -1.56 1.82 13.50
C ILE A 66 -1.53 0.30 13.36
N ALA A 67 -2.67 -0.33 13.09
CA ALA A 67 -2.79 -1.76 12.90
C ALA A 67 -1.95 -2.24 11.70
N PHE A 68 -2.01 -1.52 10.59
CA PHE A 68 -1.24 -1.79 9.38
C PHE A 68 0.27 -1.66 9.62
N SER A 69 0.69 -0.61 10.35
CA SER A 69 2.09 -0.44 10.76
C SER A 69 2.59 -1.60 11.63
N ARG A 70 1.82 -1.99 12.65
CA ARG A 70 2.16 -3.12 13.54
C ARG A 70 2.29 -4.44 12.78
N MET A 71 1.34 -4.68 11.88
CA MET A 71 1.29 -5.88 11.05
C MET A 71 2.47 -5.96 10.08
N THR A 72 2.72 -4.89 9.31
CA THR A 72 3.85 -4.83 8.38
C THR A 72 5.19 -4.93 9.10
N PHE A 73 5.35 -4.29 10.26
CA PHE A 73 6.53 -4.41 11.10
C PHE A 73 6.79 -5.86 11.54
N ALA A 74 5.76 -6.54 12.07
CA ALA A 74 5.86 -7.94 12.48
C ALA A 74 6.22 -8.87 11.31
N TRP A 75 5.60 -8.66 10.15
CA TRP A 75 5.90 -9.42 8.93
C TRP A 75 7.32 -9.20 8.43
N HIS A 76 7.78 -7.95 8.40
CA HIS A 76 9.15 -7.64 8.01
C HIS A 76 10.16 -8.32 8.93
N ARG A 77 9.86 -8.46 10.24
CA ARG A 77 10.69 -9.23 11.18
C ARG A 77 10.65 -10.74 10.94
N VAL A 78 9.47 -11.32 10.70
CA VAL A 78 9.35 -12.75 10.36
C VAL A 78 10.17 -13.06 9.12
N ILE A 79 10.09 -12.20 8.12
CA ILE A 79 10.83 -12.40 6.88
C ILE A 79 12.29 -12.03 7.08
N ALA A 80 12.70 -11.05 7.89
CA ALA A 80 14.12 -10.79 8.13
C ALA A 80 14.79 -11.82 9.08
N GLY A 81 14.01 -12.55 9.88
CA GLY A 81 14.44 -13.36 11.02
C GLY A 81 15.11 -14.70 10.74
N GLU A 82 15.37 -15.10 9.49
CA GLU A 82 16.23 -16.28 9.23
C GLU A 82 17.69 -16.07 9.69
N GLY A 83 18.09 -14.85 10.09
CA GLY A 83 19.42 -14.56 10.66
C GLY A 83 19.47 -14.17 12.15
N ALA A 84 18.33 -13.96 12.83
CA ALA A 84 18.34 -13.51 14.21
C ALA A 84 17.18 -14.11 14.99
N ARG A 85 17.52 -15.00 15.93
CA ARG A 85 16.65 -15.46 17.02
C ARG A 85 15.83 -14.27 17.52
N ALA A 86 14.52 -14.41 17.47
CA ALA A 86 13.55 -13.39 17.82
C ALA A 86 13.71 -12.97 19.29
N ALA A 87 14.65 -12.06 19.56
CA ALA A 87 14.70 -11.36 20.83
C ALA A 87 13.51 -10.39 20.87
N PRO A 88 12.75 -10.36 21.99
CA PRO A 88 11.73 -9.36 22.20
C PRO A 88 12.46 -8.01 22.29
N VAL A 89 12.18 -7.10 21.36
CA VAL A 89 12.69 -5.72 21.52
C VAL A 89 11.78 -5.06 22.55
N GLN A 90 12.25 -5.00 23.79
CA GLN A 90 11.87 -3.96 24.73
C GLN A 90 12.38 -2.63 24.16
N GLY A 91 11.51 -1.87 23.49
CA GLY A 91 11.85 -0.54 22.97
C GLY A 91 10.94 -0.10 21.82
N GLY A 92 10.05 0.85 22.06
CA GLY A 92 9.04 1.32 21.10
C GLY A 92 9.56 2.19 19.94
N THR A 93 10.85 2.53 19.92
CA THR A 93 11.46 3.52 19.01
C THR A 93 11.48 3.10 17.53
N PRO A 94 11.89 1.86 17.14
CA PRO A 94 11.89 1.44 15.74
C PRO A 94 10.48 1.28 15.15
N GLN A 95 9.54 0.80 15.96
CA GLN A 95 8.14 0.66 15.57
C GLN A 95 7.48 2.03 15.38
N ALA A 96 7.77 3.00 16.26
CA ALA A 96 7.29 4.37 16.11
C ALA A 96 7.81 5.03 14.83
N TRP A 97 9.10 4.87 14.51
CA TRP A 97 9.66 5.37 13.25
C TRP A 97 9.03 4.72 12.02
N HIS A 98 8.82 3.40 12.03
CA HIS A 98 8.11 2.70 10.96
C HIS A 98 6.68 3.25 10.77
N LEU A 99 5.97 3.49 11.87
CA LEU A 99 4.66 4.12 11.85
C LEU A 99 4.69 5.54 11.28
N VAL A 100 5.64 6.38 11.69
CA VAL A 100 5.76 7.77 11.21
C VAL A 100 6.02 7.79 9.71
N MET A 101 6.92 6.93 9.21
CA MET A 101 7.23 6.88 7.79
C MET A 101 6.09 6.31 6.95
N LEU A 102 5.48 5.21 7.41
CA LEU A 102 4.33 4.62 6.75
C LEU A 102 3.14 5.59 6.76
N GLY A 103 2.91 6.28 7.88
CA GLY A 103 1.88 7.29 8.03
C GLY A 103 2.10 8.47 7.09
N GLY A 104 3.31 9.03 7.03
CA GLY A 104 3.65 10.08 6.08
C GLY A 104 3.43 9.64 4.63
N LEU A 105 3.83 8.42 4.29
CA LEU A 105 3.60 7.84 2.96
C LEU A 105 2.11 7.73 2.62
N VAL A 106 1.33 7.17 3.54
CA VAL A 106 -0.12 6.99 3.39
C VAL A 106 -0.81 8.35 3.24
N ILE A 107 -0.43 9.35 4.03
CA ILE A 107 -0.99 10.71 3.93
C ILE A 107 -0.70 11.32 2.56
N VAL A 108 0.55 11.25 2.08
CA VAL A 108 0.93 11.79 0.76
C VAL A 108 0.16 11.08 -0.36
N VAL A 109 0.08 9.75 -0.31
CA VAL A 109 -0.66 8.95 -1.30
C VAL A 109 -2.16 9.25 -1.26
N ALA A 110 -2.76 9.37 -0.06
CA ALA A 110 -4.16 9.70 0.11
C ALA A 110 -4.49 11.12 -0.39
N ALA A 111 -3.64 12.10 -0.08
CA ALA A 111 -3.79 13.46 -0.59
C ALA A 111 -3.71 13.51 -2.12
N LEU A 112 -2.74 12.80 -2.72
CA LEU A 112 -2.63 12.70 -4.17
C LEU A 112 -3.83 11.98 -4.81
N ALA A 113 -4.31 10.90 -4.18
CA ALA A 113 -5.50 10.19 -4.62
C ALA A 113 -6.74 11.08 -4.59
N ARG A 114 -6.89 11.93 -3.57
CA ARG A 114 -7.99 12.90 -3.50
C ARG A 114 -7.94 13.89 -4.66
N VAL A 115 -6.78 14.46 -4.95
CA VAL A 115 -6.57 15.38 -6.09
C VAL A 115 -6.83 14.67 -7.43
N THR A 116 -6.39 13.43 -7.58
CA THR A 116 -6.66 12.63 -8.78
C THR A 116 -8.15 12.32 -8.94
N GLY A 117 -8.90 12.19 -7.83
CA GLY A 117 -10.34 11.95 -7.85
C GLY A 117 -11.16 13.07 -8.49
N ASP A 118 -10.68 14.32 -8.42
CA ASP A 118 -11.36 15.47 -9.04
C ASP A 118 -11.00 15.66 -10.52
N LEU A 119 -10.00 14.92 -11.00
CA LEU A 119 -9.42 15.06 -12.34
C LEU A 119 -10.41 14.78 -13.48
N PRO A 120 -11.32 13.78 -13.42
CA PRO A 120 -12.34 13.58 -14.45
C PRO A 120 -13.25 14.80 -14.63
N TYR A 121 -13.62 15.47 -13.53
CA TYR A 121 -14.46 16.67 -13.57
C TYR A 121 -13.72 17.86 -14.18
N VAL A 122 -12.47 18.08 -13.77
CA VAL A 122 -11.62 19.14 -14.35
C VAL A 122 -11.43 18.91 -15.85
N LEU A 123 -11.13 17.68 -16.25
CA LEU A 123 -10.93 17.34 -17.66
C LEU A 123 -12.21 17.54 -18.47
N TYR A 124 -13.38 17.24 -17.87
CA TYR A 124 -14.67 17.40 -18.52
C TYR A 124 -14.97 18.89 -18.77
N MET A 125 -14.69 19.74 -17.78
CA MET A 125 -14.81 21.19 -17.91
C MET A 125 -13.85 21.77 -18.95
N VAL A 126 -12.60 21.30 -18.99
CA VAL A 126 -11.57 21.81 -19.91
C VAL A 126 -11.83 21.39 -21.36
N LEU A 127 -12.23 20.13 -21.57
CA LEU A 127 -12.51 19.61 -22.92
C LEU A 127 -13.86 20.09 -23.47
N ASN A 128 -14.78 20.54 -22.59
CA ASN A 128 -16.13 20.96 -22.93
C ASN A 128 -16.83 19.99 -23.93
N ALA A 129 -16.55 18.70 -23.76
CA ALA A 129 -16.93 17.65 -24.70
C ALA A 129 -17.58 16.50 -23.93
N PRO A 130 -18.55 15.80 -24.55
CA PRO A 130 -19.11 14.59 -23.96
C PRO A 130 -18.01 13.55 -23.70
N PRO A 131 -18.25 12.58 -22.78
CA PRO A 131 -17.31 11.52 -22.45
C PRO A 131 -17.11 10.57 -23.65
N THR A 132 -16.29 11.02 -24.58
CA THR A 132 -15.90 10.34 -25.81
C THR A 132 -14.62 9.52 -25.57
N ALA A 133 -14.24 8.67 -26.53
CA ALA A 133 -12.99 7.91 -26.44
C ALA A 133 -11.76 8.82 -26.21
N LEU A 134 -11.77 10.04 -26.78
CA LEU A 134 -10.71 11.04 -26.59
C LEU A 134 -10.64 11.55 -25.14
N PHE A 135 -11.79 11.79 -24.50
CA PHE A 135 -11.85 12.16 -23.09
C PHE A 135 -11.20 11.10 -22.20
N PHE A 136 -11.55 9.82 -22.41
CA PHE A 136 -10.97 8.72 -21.64
C PHE A 136 -9.48 8.51 -21.93
N ALA A 137 -9.04 8.65 -23.19
CA ALA A 137 -7.63 8.57 -23.55
C ALA A 137 -6.81 9.67 -22.86
N ALA A 138 -7.29 10.91 -22.87
CA ALA A 138 -6.65 12.02 -22.19
C ALA A 138 -6.63 11.81 -20.67
N LEU A 139 -7.74 11.37 -20.07
CA LEU A 139 -7.83 11.04 -18.65
C LEU A 139 -6.80 9.98 -18.25
N ILE A 140 -6.71 8.88 -19.01
CA ILE A 140 -5.74 7.80 -18.76
C ILE A 140 -4.31 8.32 -18.84
N LEU A 141 -3.98 9.13 -19.86
CA LEU A 141 -2.64 9.68 -20.03
C LEU A 141 -2.25 10.61 -18.86
N VAL A 142 -3.16 11.48 -18.41
CA VAL A 142 -2.88 12.37 -17.27
C VAL A 142 -2.73 11.57 -15.98
N VAL A 143 -3.60 10.58 -15.74
CA VAL A 143 -3.49 9.68 -14.58
C VAL A 143 -2.16 8.93 -14.60
N LEU A 144 -1.75 8.39 -15.75
CA LEU A 144 -0.45 7.73 -15.89
C LEU A 144 0.70 8.71 -15.64
N ALA A 145 0.64 9.92 -16.21
CA ALA A 145 1.69 10.93 -16.03
C ALA A 145 1.88 11.32 -14.55
N ILE A 146 0.80 11.33 -13.76
CA ILE A 146 0.84 11.62 -12.32
C ILE A 146 1.32 10.40 -11.52
N TRP A 147 0.75 9.22 -11.77
CA TRP A 147 0.97 8.05 -10.92
C TRP A 147 2.25 7.27 -11.24
N LEU A 148 2.70 7.25 -12.50
CA LEU A 148 3.93 6.53 -12.87
C LEU A 148 5.17 7.02 -12.08
N PRO A 149 5.46 8.33 -11.97
CA PRO A 149 6.60 8.81 -11.18
C PRO A 149 6.40 8.54 -9.69
N VAL A 150 5.17 8.64 -9.18
CA VAL A 150 4.85 8.37 -7.77
C VAL A 150 5.07 6.90 -7.44
N LEU A 151 4.54 5.99 -8.26
CA LEU A 151 4.75 4.55 -8.12
C LEU A 151 6.24 4.19 -8.21
N TYR A 152 7.00 4.86 -9.08
CA TYR A 152 8.44 4.68 -9.16
C TYR A 152 9.12 5.09 -7.84
N VAL A 153 8.82 6.28 -7.32
CA VAL A 153 9.34 6.76 -6.03
C VAL A 153 8.95 5.81 -4.91
N LEU A 154 7.68 5.37 -4.83
CA LEU A 154 7.22 4.39 -3.85
C LEU A 154 7.98 3.07 -3.97
N ALA A 155 8.20 2.55 -5.18
CA ALA A 155 8.96 1.33 -5.39
C ALA A 155 10.45 1.47 -5.00
N THR A 156 11.00 2.69 -5.02
CA THR A 156 12.36 2.95 -4.52
C THR A 156 12.44 3.06 -3.01
N LEU A 157 11.43 3.67 -2.38
CA LEU A 157 11.42 3.98 -0.95
C LEU A 157 10.83 2.86 -0.10
N ALA A 158 9.85 2.11 -0.60
CA ALA A 158 9.19 1.05 0.15
C ALA A 158 10.17 -0.03 0.67
N PRO A 159 11.18 -0.48 -0.10
CA PRO A 159 12.22 -1.40 0.40
C PRO A 159 13.11 -0.82 1.51
N ALA A 160 13.04 0.48 1.82
CA ALA A 160 13.75 1.08 2.94
C ALA A 160 12.96 0.98 4.27
N LEU A 161 11.65 0.77 4.22
CA LEU A 161 10.80 0.62 5.42
C LEU A 161 11.24 -0.55 6.32
N PRO A 162 11.58 -1.75 5.80
CA PRO A 162 12.11 -2.84 6.63
C PRO A 162 13.42 -2.49 7.35
N ARG A 163 14.26 -1.64 6.73
CA ARG A 163 15.54 -1.21 7.35
C ARG A 163 15.29 -0.25 8.51
N ALA A 164 14.33 0.67 8.38
CA ALA A 164 13.88 1.52 9.47
C ALA A 164 13.30 0.69 10.64
N ALA A 165 12.58 -0.38 10.31
CA ALA A 165 12.04 -1.31 11.30
C ALA A 165 13.13 -2.08 12.09
N VAL A 166 14.29 -2.36 11.47
CA VAL A 166 15.39 -3.13 12.08
C VAL A 166 16.46 -2.24 12.71
N THR A 167 16.76 -1.06 12.14
CA THR A 167 17.92 -0.23 12.50
C THR A 167 17.58 1.21 12.93
N GLY A 168 16.31 1.62 12.89
CA GLY A 168 15.89 2.99 13.22
C GLY A 168 16.44 4.04 12.25
N ALA A 169 16.65 5.27 12.75
CA ALA A 169 17.05 6.44 11.95
C ALA A 169 18.43 6.32 11.27
N ALA A 170 19.31 5.45 11.78
CA ALA A 170 20.66 5.25 11.25
C ALA A 170 20.70 4.51 9.88
N GLY A 171 19.62 3.83 9.49
CA GLY A 171 19.57 2.97 8.30
C GLY A 171 19.36 3.68 6.95
N PHE A 172 19.12 5.00 6.93
CA PHE A 172 18.64 5.71 5.73
C PHE A 172 19.73 6.09 4.71
N ARG A 173 21.01 6.19 5.11
CA ARG A 173 22.07 6.77 4.25
C ARG A 173 22.55 5.87 3.10
N GLY A 174 22.11 4.61 3.00
CA GLY A 174 22.63 3.62 2.03
C GLY A 174 21.71 3.22 0.86
N ILE A 175 20.54 3.84 0.70
CA ILE A 175 19.44 3.24 -0.10
C ILE A 175 19.63 3.36 -1.63
N ARG A 176 20.48 4.28 -2.12
CA ARG A 176 20.51 4.65 -3.55
C ARG A 176 21.35 3.72 -4.46
N GLY A 177 22.15 2.80 -3.93
CA GLY A 177 23.22 2.15 -4.70
C GLY A 177 22.90 0.83 -5.42
N GLU A 178 22.11 -0.09 -4.84
CA GLU A 178 22.10 -1.48 -5.31
C GLU A 178 20.66 -2.03 -5.44
N ALA A 179 20.09 -1.89 -6.64
CA ALA A 179 18.83 -2.55 -7.00
C ALA A 179 19.14 -3.84 -7.76
N VAL A 180 19.04 -4.99 -7.09
CA VAL A 180 19.29 -6.31 -7.71
C VAL A 180 18.10 -6.78 -8.58
N TYR A 181 16.88 -6.30 -8.29
CA TYR A 181 15.67 -6.59 -9.08
C TYR A 181 15.12 -5.34 -9.79
N PRO A 182 14.45 -5.51 -10.96
CA PRO A 182 13.73 -4.43 -11.62
C PRO A 182 12.59 -3.93 -10.72
N ARG A 183 12.33 -2.63 -10.75
CA ARG A 183 11.34 -1.96 -9.88
C ARG A 183 9.91 -2.07 -10.39
N TRP A 184 9.73 -2.32 -11.70
CA TRP A 184 8.42 -2.34 -12.34
C TRP A 184 7.43 -3.38 -11.77
N PRO A 185 7.81 -4.59 -11.31
CA PRO A 185 6.84 -5.53 -10.74
C PRO A 185 6.26 -5.01 -9.42
N LEU A 186 7.08 -4.32 -8.61
CA LEU A 186 6.62 -3.65 -7.39
C LEU A 186 5.76 -2.43 -7.72
N MET A 187 6.12 -1.65 -8.75
CA MET A 187 5.27 -0.55 -9.24
C MET A 187 3.89 -1.04 -9.68
N LEU A 188 3.82 -2.19 -10.37
CA LEU A 188 2.55 -2.79 -10.76
C LEU A 188 1.74 -3.26 -9.55
N ALA A 189 2.36 -3.95 -8.58
CA ALA A 189 1.67 -4.38 -7.38
C ALA A 189 1.11 -3.19 -6.57
N LEU A 190 1.91 -2.11 -6.44
CA LEU A 190 1.47 -0.87 -5.80
C LEU A 190 0.37 -0.17 -6.61
N GLY A 191 0.48 -0.15 -7.95
CA GLY A 191 -0.54 0.40 -8.83
C GLY A 191 -1.86 -0.35 -8.71
N MET A 192 -1.82 -1.68 -8.71
CA MET A 192 -3.01 -2.52 -8.46
C MET A 192 -3.61 -2.26 -7.07
N LEU A 193 -2.76 -2.09 -6.05
CA LEU A 193 -3.21 -1.80 -4.69
C LEU A 193 -3.93 -0.45 -4.59
N VAL A 194 -3.37 0.61 -5.20
CA VAL A 194 -3.99 1.94 -5.28
C VAL A 194 -5.31 1.86 -6.05
N SER A 195 -5.33 1.18 -7.20
CA SER A 195 -6.55 0.99 -8.00
C SER A 195 -7.63 0.23 -7.23
N ALA A 196 -7.27 -0.84 -6.51
CA ALA A 196 -8.21 -1.59 -5.68
C ALA A 196 -8.80 -0.72 -4.56
N GLY A 197 -7.97 0.14 -3.94
CA GLY A 197 -8.43 1.11 -2.94
C GLY A 197 -9.40 2.14 -3.52
N GLY A 198 -9.12 2.67 -4.71
CA GLY A 198 -10.00 3.60 -5.41
C GLY A 198 -11.33 2.97 -5.85
N LEU A 199 -11.31 1.72 -6.34
CA LEU A 199 -12.52 0.96 -6.70
C LEU A 199 -13.37 0.62 -5.46
N ALA A 200 -12.73 0.21 -4.36
CA ALA A 200 -13.39 -0.01 -3.09
C ALA A 200 -14.04 1.30 -2.59
N HIS A 201 -13.33 2.43 -2.66
CA HIS A 201 -13.87 3.74 -2.29
C HIS A 201 -15.11 4.09 -3.09
N ASN A 202 -15.04 3.99 -4.43
CA ASN A 202 -16.14 4.34 -5.31
C ASN A 202 -17.39 3.49 -5.00
N LYS A 203 -17.24 2.16 -4.92
CA LYS A 203 -18.37 1.28 -4.62
C LYS A 203 -18.92 1.43 -3.20
N LEU A 204 -18.07 1.74 -2.23
CA LEU A 204 -18.52 1.98 -0.86
C LEU A 204 -19.28 3.30 -0.76
N PHE A 205 -18.85 4.33 -1.49
CA PHE A 205 -19.56 5.60 -1.61
C PHE A 205 -20.91 5.45 -2.32
N GLU A 206 -20.94 4.73 -3.45
CA GLU A 206 -22.16 4.41 -4.21
C GLU A 206 -23.16 3.62 -3.35
N TYR A 207 -22.68 2.62 -2.59
CA TYR A 207 -23.50 1.85 -1.67
C TYR A 207 -24.14 2.71 -0.57
N LEU A 208 -23.37 3.61 0.05
CA LEU A 208 -23.87 4.50 1.10
C LEU A 208 -24.84 5.56 0.57
N GLY A 209 -24.66 6.02 -0.67
CA GLY A 209 -25.53 7.03 -1.30
C GLY A 209 -26.82 6.46 -1.90
N TYR A 210 -26.76 5.29 -2.53
CA TYR A 210 -27.86 4.74 -3.33
C TYR A 210 -28.41 3.39 -2.83
N ALA A 211 -27.85 2.82 -1.76
CA ALA A 211 -28.31 1.59 -1.11
C ALA A 211 -28.46 0.35 -2.04
N THR A 212 -27.64 0.25 -3.08
CA THR A 212 -27.71 -0.86 -4.06
C THR A 212 -27.11 -2.15 -3.50
N ARG A 213 -27.85 -3.26 -3.48
CA ARG A 213 -27.35 -4.57 -2.98
C ARG A 213 -26.16 -5.11 -3.77
N GLU A 214 -26.08 -4.83 -5.08
CA GLU A 214 -24.94 -5.20 -5.93
C GLU A 214 -23.64 -4.50 -5.50
N GLY A 215 -23.75 -3.26 -5.00
CA GLY A 215 -22.61 -2.50 -4.49
C GLY A 215 -21.89 -3.22 -3.35
N LEU A 216 -22.62 -3.91 -2.47
CA LEU A 216 -22.04 -4.59 -1.31
C LEU A 216 -21.15 -5.79 -1.71
N ALA A 217 -21.57 -6.56 -2.73
CA ALA A 217 -20.76 -7.67 -3.23
C ALA A 217 -19.44 -7.16 -3.83
N TRP A 218 -19.50 -6.11 -4.65
CA TRP A 218 -18.31 -5.50 -5.25
C TRP A 218 -17.39 -4.84 -4.21
N VAL A 219 -17.96 -4.20 -3.19
CA VAL A 219 -17.19 -3.70 -2.03
C VAL A 219 -16.39 -4.84 -1.39
N ALA A 220 -17.04 -5.97 -1.10
CA ALA A 220 -16.36 -7.12 -0.50
C ALA A 220 -15.22 -7.65 -1.40
N VAL A 221 -15.45 -7.74 -2.71
CA VAL A 221 -14.43 -8.17 -3.69
C VAL A 221 -13.24 -7.21 -3.69
N TYR A 222 -13.46 -5.89 -3.77
CA TYR A 222 -12.37 -4.93 -3.83
C TYR A 222 -11.61 -4.81 -2.51
N LEU A 223 -12.28 -4.93 -1.36
CA LEU A 223 -11.63 -5.01 -0.05
C LEU A 223 -10.77 -6.27 0.08
N ALA A 224 -11.30 -7.43 -0.33
CA ALA A 224 -10.54 -8.67 -0.33
C ALA A 224 -9.31 -8.57 -1.25
N LEU A 225 -9.47 -7.99 -2.45
CA LEU A 225 -8.38 -7.74 -3.38
C LEU A 225 -7.32 -6.81 -2.76
N PHE A 226 -7.73 -5.73 -2.11
CA PHE A 226 -6.83 -4.79 -1.42
C PHE A 226 -6.03 -5.49 -0.32
N ILE A 227 -6.68 -6.33 0.49
CA ILE A 227 -6.03 -7.12 1.54
C ILE A 227 -4.99 -8.05 0.90
N VAL A 228 -5.36 -8.84 -0.10
CA VAL A 228 -4.44 -9.78 -0.76
C VAL A 228 -3.24 -9.05 -1.38
N LEU A 229 -3.47 -7.94 -2.08
CA LEU A 229 -2.40 -7.14 -2.67
C LEU A 229 -1.47 -6.54 -1.61
N THR A 230 -1.99 -6.23 -0.42
CA THR A 230 -1.19 -5.77 0.72
C THR A 230 -0.20 -6.85 1.18
N PHE A 231 -0.63 -8.12 1.24
CA PHE A 231 0.27 -9.24 1.53
C PHE A 231 1.34 -9.41 0.44
N VAL A 232 0.93 -9.35 -0.83
CA VAL A 232 1.85 -9.49 -1.97
C VAL A 232 2.89 -8.35 -1.98
N ALA A 233 2.47 -7.11 -1.82
CA ALA A 233 3.36 -5.95 -1.77
C ALA A 233 4.31 -6.03 -0.57
N GLY A 234 3.82 -6.42 0.62
CA GLY A 234 4.66 -6.62 1.80
C GLY A 234 5.74 -7.70 1.58
N ALA A 235 5.38 -8.81 0.94
CA ALA A 235 6.32 -9.86 0.57
C ALA A 235 7.34 -9.37 -0.47
N MET A 236 6.91 -8.69 -1.54
CA MET A 236 7.81 -8.11 -2.55
C MET A 236 8.83 -7.14 -1.93
N VAL A 237 8.36 -6.25 -1.04
CA VAL A 237 9.20 -5.30 -0.30
C VAL A 237 10.25 -6.02 0.54
N SER A 238 9.85 -7.10 1.23
CA SER A 238 10.77 -7.88 2.06
C SER A 238 11.82 -8.67 1.26
N VAL A 239 11.45 -9.22 0.10
CA VAL A 239 12.36 -9.91 -0.82
C VAL A 239 13.36 -8.93 -1.42
N ALA A 240 12.88 -7.76 -1.85
CA ALA A 240 13.74 -6.68 -2.34
C ALA A 240 14.70 -6.16 -1.27
N TYR A 241 14.31 -6.22 0.02
CA TYR A 241 15.18 -5.87 1.15
C TYR A 241 16.26 -6.93 1.42
N ARG A 242 15.92 -8.23 1.49
CA ARG A 242 16.87 -9.32 1.84
C ARG A 242 18.06 -9.42 0.91
N VAL A 243 17.89 -9.12 -0.37
CA VAL A 243 18.99 -9.17 -1.33
C VAL A 243 20.01 -8.03 -1.12
N ARG A 244 19.70 -7.05 -0.26
CA ARG A 244 20.59 -5.93 0.10
C ARG A 244 21.32 -6.10 1.43
N SER A 245 21.11 -7.20 2.16
CA SER A 245 21.75 -7.51 3.45
C SER A 245 22.65 -8.72 3.33
#